data_AF-A0A535XIJ0-F1
#
_entry.id   AF-A0A535XIJ0-F1
#
_cell.length_a   1.000
_cell.length_b   1.000
_cell.length_c   1.000
_cell.angle_alpha   90.00
_cell.angle_beta   90.00
_cell.angle_gamma   90.00
#
_symmetry.space_group_name_H-M   'P 1'
#
loop_
_entity.id
_entity.type
_entity.pdbx_description
1 polymer ?
#
loop_
_entity_poly.entity_id
_entity_poly.type
_entity_poly.pdbx_seq_one_letter_code
_entity_poly.pdbx_strand_id
1 'polypeptide(L)'
;MIFRSLALGALVLVSCGALRDESRSGVLAGDPDRHIVDIDGGWSLDVPSSWFDRPSRQHGREVMSYDPTGMDNDGNVPPLGGAVLRLQMQQNPDRLDAADFLRIRGLGVGPDVLERLQPLIAGQPAEFYSVRHTFPVEMQREEATLFWFLKSPFFNDRIVVISGVPGDSALRTEIEQIVASLRFSQPAAVNLTPTISRADALARVLSHPGLVVDRIEAKLVLWKELEATNQFGRSGMDDPDSLVWIVVYSGKGIQIPIHVPPPSTAGPSWTPEPCLWAFEDFHADTSVGSSGVGCNSRFTWPPWFDALPDHGH
;
A
#
# COMPACT_ATOMS: atom_id res chain seq x y z
N MET A 1 -12.92 -42.68 59.50
CA MET A 1 -13.72 -41.68 58.75
C MET A 1 -12.80 -40.51 58.39
N ILE A 2 -12.53 -40.39 57.08
CA ILE A 2 -12.29 -39.17 56.29
C ILE A 2 -11.31 -38.11 56.87
N PHE A 3 -10.10 -38.10 56.29
CA PHE A 3 -9.20 -36.94 56.23
C PHE A 3 -9.77 -35.89 55.27
N ARG A 4 -9.81 -34.62 55.69
CA ARG A 4 -9.95 -33.45 54.80
C ARG A 4 -8.66 -32.63 54.85
N SER A 5 -7.92 -32.63 53.75
CA SER A 5 -6.80 -31.74 53.49
C SER A 5 -7.32 -30.45 52.85
N LEU A 6 -6.94 -29.31 53.43
CA LEU A 6 -7.08 -27.98 52.83
C LEU A 6 -5.82 -27.70 52.01
N ALA A 7 -6.00 -27.44 50.71
CA ALA A 7 -4.94 -27.04 49.79
C ALA A 7 -4.60 -25.55 49.97
N LEU A 8 -3.32 -25.26 50.23
CA LEU A 8 -2.74 -23.93 50.04
C LEU A 8 -2.49 -23.72 48.54
N GLY A 9 -3.07 -22.67 47.97
CA GLY A 9 -2.75 -22.19 46.63
C GLY A 9 -1.40 -21.47 46.64
N ALA A 10 -0.45 -21.97 45.84
CA ALA A 10 0.83 -21.32 45.59
C ALA A 10 0.68 -20.31 44.43
N LEU A 11 1.05 -19.06 44.73
CA LEU A 11 1.19 -17.94 43.82
C LEU A 11 2.44 -18.17 42.95
N VAL A 12 2.31 -18.26 41.63
CA VAL A 12 3.47 -18.25 40.71
C VAL A 12 3.56 -16.87 40.07
N LEU A 13 4.53 -16.10 40.55
CA LEU A 13 5.03 -14.88 39.91
C LEU A 13 5.92 -15.28 38.74
N VAL A 14 5.51 -15.00 37.50
CA VAL A 14 6.39 -15.07 36.33
C VAL A 14 6.97 -13.68 36.09
N SER A 15 8.27 -13.59 36.32
CA SER A 15 9.13 -12.43 36.14
C SER A 15 9.23 -11.99 34.68
N CYS A 16 9.12 -10.68 34.44
CA CYS A 16 9.52 -10.03 33.20
C CYS A 16 11.02 -10.28 32.93
N GLY A 17 11.33 -11.03 31.88
CA GLY A 17 12.68 -11.15 31.32
C GLY A 17 12.84 -10.21 30.15
N ALA A 18 13.91 -9.42 30.16
CA ALA A 18 14.24 -8.40 29.18
C ALA A 18 14.29 -8.92 27.73
N LEU A 19 13.62 -8.20 26.83
CA LEU A 19 13.83 -8.26 25.38
C LEU A 19 15.30 -7.95 25.08
N ARG A 20 16.08 -9.00 24.77
CA ARG A 20 17.39 -8.85 24.14
C ARG A 20 17.21 -8.94 22.64
N ASP A 21 17.73 -7.91 21.99
CA ASP A 21 18.10 -7.82 20.58
C ASP A 21 18.87 -9.08 20.13
N GLU A 22 18.25 -9.91 19.29
CA GLU A 22 18.91 -10.98 18.53
C GLU A 22 18.89 -10.66 17.04
N SER A 23 19.51 -9.54 16.69
CA SER A 23 20.13 -9.37 15.38
C SER A 23 21.42 -10.21 15.30
N ARG A 24 21.31 -11.53 15.06
CA ARG A 24 22.37 -12.35 14.40
C ARG A 24 21.96 -13.81 14.14
N SER A 25 21.91 -14.13 12.84
CA SER A 25 22.41 -15.33 12.17
C SER A 25 22.62 -16.59 13.02
N GLY A 26 21.76 -17.58 12.79
CA GLY A 26 21.95 -18.97 13.19
C GLY A 26 21.04 -19.86 12.36
N VAL A 27 21.61 -20.48 11.32
CA VAL A 27 20.96 -21.52 10.53
C VAL A 27 20.60 -22.67 11.47
N LEU A 28 19.33 -22.77 11.84
CA LEU A 28 18.76 -24.00 12.35
C LEU A 28 18.27 -24.78 11.13
N ALA A 29 19.00 -25.85 10.80
CA ALA A 29 18.59 -26.83 9.81
C ALA A 29 17.22 -27.40 10.22
N GLY A 30 16.17 -27.10 9.47
CA GLY A 30 14.84 -27.65 9.75
C GLY A 30 13.65 -27.04 9.01
N ASP A 31 13.75 -25.82 8.49
CA ASP A 31 12.65 -25.23 7.68
C ASP A 31 13.22 -24.73 6.34
N PRO A 32 12.88 -25.36 5.20
CA PRO A 32 13.35 -24.90 3.89
C PRO A 32 12.79 -23.52 3.55
N ASP A 33 11.61 -23.20 4.09
CA ASP A 33 10.86 -21.98 3.81
C ASP A 33 10.76 -21.10 5.05
N ARG A 34 10.69 -19.79 4.80
CA ARG A 34 10.47 -18.73 5.78
C ARG A 34 9.02 -18.27 5.66
N HIS A 35 8.33 -18.23 6.80
CA HIS A 35 6.97 -17.73 6.89
C HIS A 35 6.94 -16.20 7.02
N ILE A 36 6.35 -15.51 6.05
CA ILE A 36 6.09 -14.06 6.08
C ILE A 36 4.63 -13.84 6.46
N VAL A 37 4.39 -12.93 7.40
CA VAL A 37 3.05 -12.57 7.88
C VAL A 37 2.88 -11.06 7.81
N ASP A 38 1.74 -10.61 7.29
CA ASP A 38 1.25 -9.25 7.44
C ASP A 38 -0.08 -9.30 8.21
N ILE A 39 -0.01 -8.93 9.49
CA ILE A 39 -1.15 -9.00 10.40
C ILE A 39 -2.22 -7.97 10.07
N ASP A 40 -1.82 -6.81 9.55
CA ASP A 40 -2.73 -5.71 9.20
C ASP A 40 -3.37 -5.97 7.83
N GLY A 41 -2.63 -6.58 6.90
CA GLY A 41 -3.13 -7.10 5.63
C GLY A 41 -3.93 -8.40 5.75
N GLY A 42 -3.84 -9.10 6.89
CA GLY A 42 -4.55 -10.36 7.13
C GLY A 42 -4.11 -11.50 6.23
N TRP A 43 -2.82 -11.59 5.89
CA TRP A 43 -2.30 -12.64 5.00
C TRP A 43 -0.92 -13.15 5.45
N SER A 44 -0.57 -14.34 4.97
CA SER A 44 0.75 -14.93 5.15
C SER A 44 1.17 -15.77 3.93
N LEU A 45 2.47 -15.90 3.72
CA LEU A 45 3.10 -16.63 2.62
C LEU A 45 4.34 -17.39 3.13
N ASP A 46 4.57 -18.57 2.59
CA ASP A 46 5.82 -19.31 2.73
C ASP A 46 6.71 -18.98 1.52
N VAL A 47 7.96 -18.60 1.79
CA VAL A 47 8.95 -18.25 0.76
C VAL A 47 10.26 -18.98 1.01
N PRO A 48 11.06 -19.29 -0.02
CA PRO A 48 12.36 -19.89 0.21
C PRO A 48 13.20 -19.03 1.16
N SER A 49 13.81 -19.67 2.17
CA SER A 49 14.61 -18.98 3.20
C SER A 49 15.81 -18.21 2.64
N SER A 50 16.25 -18.54 1.41
CA SER A 50 17.32 -17.87 0.69
C SER A 50 16.90 -16.59 -0.05
N TRP A 51 15.60 -16.32 -0.16
CA TRP A 51 15.07 -15.16 -0.87
C TRP A 51 14.93 -13.95 0.06
N PHE A 52 15.10 -12.77 -0.52
CA PHE A 52 14.96 -11.47 0.14
C PHE A 52 13.51 -11.02 0.12
N ASP A 53 13.10 -10.23 1.11
CA ASP A 53 11.82 -9.53 1.08
C ASP A 53 11.93 -8.08 1.54
N ARG A 54 10.98 -7.25 1.13
CA ARG A 54 10.80 -5.89 1.64
C ARG A 54 9.33 -5.47 1.57
N PRO A 55 8.87 -4.55 2.44
CA PRO A 55 7.52 -4.02 2.37
C PRO A 55 7.18 -3.50 0.97
N SER A 56 5.93 -3.74 0.55
CA SER A 56 5.33 -3.11 -0.63
C SER A 56 4.09 -2.31 -0.22
N ARG A 57 3.54 -1.59 -1.18
CA ARG A 57 2.37 -0.72 -1.03
C ARG A 57 1.17 -1.50 -0.50
N GLN A 58 0.31 -0.85 0.28
CA GLN A 58 -1.02 -1.37 0.67
C GLN A 58 -0.94 -2.76 1.33
N HIS A 59 -0.31 -2.85 2.50
CA HIS A 59 -0.04 -4.12 3.21
C HIS A 59 0.56 -5.20 2.31
N GLY A 60 1.46 -4.76 1.42
CA GLY A 60 2.05 -5.60 0.40
C GLY A 60 3.45 -6.07 0.75
N ARG A 61 3.97 -6.96 -0.07
CA ARG A 61 5.32 -7.50 0.06
C ARG A 61 5.92 -7.75 -1.30
N GLU A 62 7.19 -7.41 -1.45
CA GLU A 62 8.02 -7.89 -2.54
C GLU A 62 8.94 -8.99 -2.02
N VAL A 63 9.07 -10.08 -2.76
CA VAL A 63 9.91 -11.23 -2.47
C VAL A 63 10.80 -11.47 -3.69
N MET A 64 12.10 -11.56 -3.51
CA MET A 64 13.09 -11.58 -4.61
C MET A 64 14.12 -12.68 -4.38
N SER A 65 14.51 -13.40 -5.42
CA SER A 65 15.58 -14.41 -5.35
C SER A 65 17.00 -13.81 -5.37
N TYR A 66 17.10 -12.48 -5.42
CA TYR A 66 18.33 -11.71 -5.55
C TYR A 66 18.33 -10.56 -4.54
N ASP A 67 19.52 -10.09 -4.16
CA ASP A 67 19.69 -8.97 -3.23
C ASP A 67 19.18 -7.67 -3.87
N PRO A 68 18.17 -6.99 -3.29
CA PRO A 68 17.63 -5.75 -3.84
C PRO A 68 18.51 -4.52 -3.58
N THR A 69 19.59 -4.63 -2.80
CA THR A 69 20.41 -3.49 -2.39
C THR A 69 21.14 -2.85 -3.57
N GLY A 70 20.93 -1.55 -3.78
CA GLY A 70 21.60 -0.78 -4.85
C GLY A 70 20.96 -0.93 -6.23
N MET A 71 19.80 -1.59 -6.33
CA MET A 71 19.00 -1.63 -7.56
C MET A 71 17.77 -0.72 -7.44
N ASP A 72 17.62 0.17 -8.42
CA ASP A 72 16.45 1.03 -8.58
C ASP A 72 15.31 0.18 -9.13
N ASN A 73 14.65 -0.56 -8.24
CA ASN A 73 13.62 -1.54 -8.58
C ASN A 73 12.27 -0.90 -8.94
N ASP A 74 12.27 0.34 -9.42
CA ASP A 74 11.13 0.96 -10.10
C ASP A 74 10.79 0.22 -11.42
N GLY A 75 11.69 -0.66 -11.89
CA GLY A 75 11.46 -1.61 -12.99
C GLY A 75 10.89 -2.96 -12.53
N ASN A 76 9.97 -3.52 -13.32
CA ASN A 76 9.34 -4.84 -13.11
C ASN A 76 10.23 -6.03 -13.51
N VAL A 77 11.49 -5.81 -13.89
CA VAL A 77 12.32 -6.84 -14.54
C VAL A 77 13.42 -7.30 -13.60
N PRO A 78 13.39 -8.55 -13.11
CA PRO A 78 14.47 -9.10 -12.30
C PRO A 78 15.75 -9.25 -13.14
N PRO A 79 16.95 -9.28 -12.52
CA PRO A 79 18.18 -9.64 -13.23
C PRO A 79 18.06 -11.03 -13.87
N LEU A 80 18.92 -11.31 -14.86
CA LEU A 80 18.89 -12.59 -15.57
C LEU A 80 19.10 -13.77 -14.58
N GLY A 81 18.15 -14.72 -14.58
CA GLY A 81 18.14 -15.84 -13.64
C GLY A 81 17.61 -15.48 -12.24
N GLY A 82 17.14 -14.24 -12.05
CA GLY A 82 16.43 -13.80 -10.85
C GLY A 82 14.91 -13.91 -11.01
N ALA A 83 14.22 -13.93 -9.87
CA ALA A 83 12.77 -13.91 -9.76
C ALA A 83 12.31 -12.86 -8.76
N VAL A 84 11.15 -12.27 -9.02
CA VAL A 84 10.46 -11.34 -8.14
C VAL A 84 8.97 -11.66 -8.10
N LEU A 85 8.40 -11.67 -6.90
CA LEU A 85 6.98 -11.74 -6.64
C LEU A 85 6.58 -10.50 -5.84
N ARG A 86 5.45 -9.89 -6.20
CA ARG A 86 4.88 -8.74 -5.50
C ARG A 86 3.43 -9.04 -5.18
N LEU A 87 3.07 -8.95 -3.91
CA LEU A 87 1.69 -9.02 -3.41
C LEU A 87 1.27 -7.63 -2.92
N GLN A 88 0.05 -7.20 -3.26
CA GLN A 88 -0.55 -5.95 -2.81
C GLN A 88 -2.03 -6.12 -2.49
N MET A 89 -2.52 -5.47 -1.43
CA MET A 89 -3.95 -5.39 -1.09
C MET A 89 -4.56 -4.13 -1.69
N GLN A 90 -4.77 -4.13 -3.02
CA GLN A 90 -5.22 -2.95 -3.74
C GLN A 90 -6.65 -2.54 -3.41
N GLN A 91 -6.93 -1.25 -3.51
CA GLN A 91 -8.26 -0.70 -3.30
C GLN A 91 -9.27 -1.20 -4.35
N ASN A 92 -10.43 -1.63 -3.86
CA ASN A 92 -11.58 -2.02 -4.67
C ASN A 92 -12.88 -1.49 -4.03
N PRO A 93 -13.05 -0.16 -3.94
CA PRO A 93 -14.18 0.46 -3.25
C PRO A 93 -15.54 0.11 -3.87
N ASP A 94 -15.54 -0.15 -5.18
CA ASP A 94 -16.72 -0.58 -5.94
C ASP A 94 -17.06 -2.07 -5.72
N ARG A 95 -16.24 -2.78 -4.92
CA ARG A 95 -16.43 -4.18 -4.49
C ARG A 95 -16.56 -5.17 -5.64
N LEU A 96 -15.91 -4.85 -6.75
CA LEU A 96 -15.91 -5.65 -7.97
C LEU A 96 -15.36 -7.05 -7.67
N ASP A 97 -15.80 -8.05 -8.43
CA ASP A 97 -15.07 -9.30 -8.49
C ASP A 97 -13.75 -9.13 -9.26
N ALA A 98 -12.91 -10.16 -9.26
CA ALA A 98 -11.60 -10.09 -9.90
C ALA A 98 -11.69 -9.83 -11.41
N ALA A 99 -12.64 -10.45 -12.10
CA ALA A 99 -12.82 -10.30 -13.54
C ALA A 99 -13.27 -8.88 -13.92
N ASP A 100 -14.21 -8.32 -13.16
CA ASP A 100 -14.71 -6.96 -13.35
C ASP A 100 -13.65 -5.91 -12.99
N PHE A 101 -12.92 -6.11 -11.89
CA PHE A 101 -11.81 -5.23 -11.49
C PHE A 101 -10.76 -5.11 -12.59
N LEU A 102 -10.45 -6.22 -13.26
CA LEU A 102 -9.52 -6.26 -14.39
C LEU A 102 -10.07 -5.56 -15.63
N ARG A 103 -11.32 -5.88 -15.98
CA ARG A 103 -12.00 -5.34 -17.16
C ARG A 103 -12.03 -3.82 -17.15
N ILE A 104 -12.35 -3.20 -16.01
CA ILE A 104 -12.41 -1.74 -15.91
C ILE A 104 -11.03 -1.06 -16.05
N ARG A 105 -9.94 -1.80 -15.78
CA ARG A 105 -8.56 -1.33 -15.92
C ARG A 105 -7.95 -1.66 -17.29
N GLY A 106 -8.72 -2.30 -18.18
CA GLY A 106 -8.22 -2.76 -19.47
C GLY A 106 -7.12 -3.82 -19.37
N LEU A 107 -7.01 -4.49 -18.22
CA LEU A 107 -6.02 -5.55 -17.98
C LEU A 107 -6.60 -6.91 -18.38
N GLY A 108 -5.72 -7.82 -18.84
CA GLY A 108 -6.12 -9.21 -19.16
C GLY A 108 -6.90 -9.38 -20.47
N VAL A 109 -6.85 -8.39 -21.37
CA VAL A 109 -7.43 -8.45 -22.71
C VAL A 109 -6.39 -8.03 -23.75
N GLY A 110 -6.36 -8.71 -24.90
CA GLY A 110 -5.47 -8.37 -26.02
C GLY A 110 -4.53 -9.50 -26.44
N PRO A 111 -3.76 -9.29 -27.53
CA PRO A 111 -2.86 -10.31 -28.10
C PRO A 111 -1.68 -10.69 -27.19
N ASP A 112 -1.39 -9.87 -26.18
CA ASP A 112 -0.28 -10.02 -25.24
C ASP A 112 -0.57 -11.02 -24.11
N VAL A 113 -1.82 -11.48 -23.98
CA VAL A 113 -2.23 -12.49 -22.99
C VAL A 113 -1.94 -13.88 -23.54
N LEU A 114 -0.99 -14.58 -22.92
CA LEU A 114 -0.55 -15.91 -23.32
C LEU A 114 -1.39 -17.03 -22.69
N GLU A 115 -1.79 -16.84 -21.44
CA GLU A 115 -2.52 -17.83 -20.65
C GLU A 115 -3.58 -17.14 -19.79
N ARG A 116 -4.74 -17.79 -19.63
CA ARG A 116 -5.78 -17.38 -18.69
C ARG A 116 -6.35 -18.60 -17.99
N LEU A 117 -6.39 -18.57 -16.66
CA LEU A 117 -6.96 -19.63 -15.82
C LEU A 117 -7.76 -19.03 -14.67
N GLN A 118 -8.51 -19.90 -13.97
CA GLN A 118 -9.22 -19.54 -12.74
C GLN A 118 -8.86 -20.52 -11.60
N PRO A 119 -7.64 -20.47 -11.06
CA PRO A 119 -7.24 -21.38 -9.97
C PRO A 119 -7.93 -21.02 -8.65
N LEU A 120 -7.89 -21.97 -7.71
CA LEU A 120 -8.28 -21.73 -6.32
C LEU A 120 -7.02 -21.45 -5.50
N ILE A 121 -6.93 -20.28 -4.87
CA ILE A 121 -5.81 -19.87 -4.03
C ILE A 121 -6.36 -19.47 -2.66
N ALA A 122 -5.82 -20.05 -1.59
CA ALA A 122 -6.29 -19.82 -0.22
C ALA A 122 -7.82 -20.03 -0.04
N GLY A 123 -8.42 -20.92 -0.83
CA GLY A 123 -9.86 -21.18 -0.85
C GLY A 123 -10.70 -20.12 -1.57
N GLN A 124 -10.08 -19.13 -2.22
CA GLN A 124 -10.74 -18.10 -3.03
C GLN A 124 -10.53 -18.36 -4.53
N PRO A 125 -11.55 -18.14 -5.38
CA PRO A 125 -11.33 -18.13 -6.83
C PRO A 125 -10.43 -16.94 -7.20
N ALA A 126 -9.42 -17.21 -8.01
CA ALA A 126 -8.53 -16.18 -8.54
C ALA A 126 -8.67 -16.12 -10.06
N GLU A 127 -8.59 -14.93 -10.64
CA GLU A 127 -8.31 -14.78 -12.07
C GLU A 127 -6.79 -14.77 -12.28
N PHE A 128 -6.29 -15.69 -13.09
CA PHE A 128 -4.88 -15.80 -13.43
C PHE A 128 -4.61 -15.45 -14.89
N TYR A 129 -3.52 -14.72 -15.13
CA TYR A 129 -3.03 -14.39 -16.46
C TYR A 129 -1.52 -14.54 -16.55
N SER A 130 -1.04 -15.06 -17.67
CA SER A 130 0.35 -14.87 -18.11
C SER A 130 0.33 -13.85 -19.26
N VAL A 131 1.09 -12.77 -19.11
CA VAL A 131 1.11 -11.63 -20.05
C VAL A 131 2.54 -11.37 -20.48
N ARG A 132 2.76 -11.23 -21.79
CA ARG A 132 4.03 -10.76 -22.33
C ARG A 132 3.87 -9.32 -22.80
N HIS A 133 4.44 -8.39 -22.06
CA HIS A 133 4.41 -6.99 -22.44
C HIS A 133 5.30 -6.76 -23.67
N THR A 134 4.73 -6.18 -24.73
CA THR A 134 5.48 -5.81 -25.92
C THR A 134 6.14 -4.45 -25.70
N PHE A 135 7.31 -4.41 -25.06
CA PHE A 135 8.16 -3.22 -25.02
C PHE A 135 8.95 -3.08 -26.34
N PRO A 136 9.49 -1.90 -26.68
CA PRO A 136 10.28 -1.70 -27.90
C PRO A 136 11.35 -2.79 -28.08
N VAL A 137 11.64 -3.11 -29.35
CA VAL A 137 12.43 -4.27 -29.85
C VAL A 137 13.75 -4.54 -29.09
N GLU A 138 14.33 -3.54 -28.45
CA GLU A 138 15.55 -3.62 -27.66
C GLU A 138 15.38 -4.33 -26.30
N MET A 139 14.13 -4.47 -25.82
CA MET A 139 13.73 -5.15 -24.58
C MET A 139 13.14 -6.56 -24.81
N GLN A 140 13.35 -7.16 -25.99
CA GLN A 140 12.77 -8.45 -26.41
C GLN A 140 13.19 -9.71 -25.61
N ARG A 141 13.96 -9.56 -24.54
CA ARG A 141 14.31 -10.67 -23.63
C ARG A 141 13.37 -10.76 -22.42
N GLU A 142 12.14 -10.28 -22.56
CA GLU A 142 11.22 -10.21 -21.44
C GLU A 142 10.40 -11.50 -21.29
N GLU A 143 10.71 -12.18 -20.19
CA GLU A 143 9.91 -13.22 -19.57
C GLU A 143 8.47 -12.74 -19.37
N ALA A 144 7.49 -13.64 -19.56
CA ALA A 144 6.12 -13.33 -19.25
C ALA A 144 5.95 -12.92 -17.77
N THR A 145 5.04 -11.99 -17.50
CA THR A 145 4.61 -11.66 -16.14
C THR A 145 3.36 -12.46 -15.82
N LEU A 146 3.40 -13.14 -14.68
CA LEU A 146 2.29 -13.87 -14.10
C LEU A 146 1.49 -12.93 -13.21
N PHE A 147 0.17 -12.96 -13.31
CA PHE A 147 -0.71 -12.17 -12.47
C PHE A 147 -1.83 -13.00 -11.87
N TRP A 148 -2.12 -12.80 -10.59
CA TRP A 148 -3.27 -13.35 -9.88
C TRP A 148 -4.08 -12.23 -9.25
N PHE A 149 -5.38 -12.29 -9.43
CA PHE A 149 -6.34 -11.34 -8.85
C PHE A 149 -7.39 -12.14 -8.08
N LEU A 150 -7.53 -11.87 -6.80
CA LEU A 150 -8.47 -12.60 -5.94
C LEU A 150 -8.99 -11.72 -4.82
N LYS A 151 -10.18 -12.03 -4.33
CA LYS A 151 -10.76 -11.29 -3.18
C LYS A 151 -10.11 -11.76 -1.88
N SER A 152 -9.93 -10.82 -0.95
CA SER A 152 -9.72 -11.18 0.44
C SER A 152 -11.06 -11.66 1.04
N PRO A 153 -11.06 -12.71 1.87
CA PRO A 153 -12.26 -13.12 2.60
C PRO A 153 -12.60 -12.15 3.75
N PHE A 154 -11.67 -11.28 4.16
CA PHE A 154 -11.84 -10.38 5.32
C PHE A 154 -12.02 -8.91 4.94
N PHE A 155 -11.48 -8.49 3.80
CA PHE A 155 -11.68 -7.15 3.26
C PHE A 155 -12.67 -7.16 2.10
N ASN A 156 -13.80 -6.48 2.24
CA ASN A 156 -14.83 -6.42 1.20
C ASN A 156 -14.56 -5.34 0.13
N ASP A 157 -13.64 -4.43 0.40
CA ASP A 157 -13.24 -3.27 -0.40
C ASP A 157 -11.77 -3.35 -0.86
N ARG A 158 -11.19 -4.55 -0.83
CA ARG A 158 -9.84 -4.83 -1.31
C ARG A 158 -9.85 -5.96 -2.33
N ILE A 159 -8.87 -5.93 -3.21
CA ILE A 159 -8.50 -7.07 -4.05
C ILE A 159 -7.03 -7.36 -3.85
N VAL A 160 -6.70 -8.65 -3.70
CA VAL A 160 -5.32 -9.10 -3.65
C VAL A 160 -4.81 -9.18 -5.08
N VAL A 161 -3.76 -8.44 -5.36
CA VAL A 161 -3.05 -8.46 -6.65
C VAL A 161 -1.68 -9.04 -6.40
N ILE A 162 -1.39 -10.16 -7.07
CA ILE A 162 -0.07 -10.77 -7.04
C ILE A 162 0.49 -10.72 -8.45
N SER A 163 1.72 -10.24 -8.61
CA SER A 163 2.47 -10.30 -9.85
C SER A 163 3.79 -11.04 -9.65
N GLY A 164 4.18 -11.90 -10.59
CA GLY A 164 5.44 -12.64 -10.54
C GLY A 164 6.17 -12.61 -11.87
N VAL A 165 7.49 -12.46 -11.83
CA VAL A 165 8.39 -12.57 -12.99
C VAL A 165 9.59 -13.39 -12.53
N PRO A 166 10.07 -14.37 -13.30
CA PRO A 166 9.71 -14.73 -14.67
C PRO A 166 8.59 -15.76 -14.81
N GLY A 167 7.86 -15.71 -15.93
CA GLY A 167 6.76 -16.61 -16.26
C GLY A 167 7.05 -17.66 -17.33
N ASP A 168 8.17 -17.61 -18.04
CA ASP A 168 8.53 -18.61 -19.06
C ASP A 168 9.69 -19.52 -18.62
N SER A 169 10.48 -19.08 -17.64
CA SER A 169 11.59 -19.88 -17.09
C SER A 169 11.17 -20.94 -16.07
N ALA A 170 12.11 -21.81 -15.69
CA ALA A 170 11.92 -22.80 -14.62
C ALA A 170 11.57 -22.19 -13.24
N LEU A 171 11.93 -20.91 -13.00
CA LEU A 171 11.60 -20.21 -11.75
C LEU A 171 10.09 -19.93 -11.60
N ARG A 172 9.29 -20.06 -12.68
CA ARG A 172 7.83 -19.96 -12.61
C ARG A 172 7.24 -20.91 -11.57
N THR A 173 7.74 -22.14 -11.50
CA THR A 173 7.23 -23.15 -10.55
C THR A 173 7.43 -22.70 -9.10
N GLU A 174 8.56 -22.08 -8.78
CA GLU A 174 8.85 -21.55 -7.44
C GLU A 174 7.92 -20.37 -7.09
N ILE A 175 7.67 -19.47 -8.04
CA ILE A 175 6.71 -18.37 -7.89
C ILE A 175 5.30 -18.93 -7.62
N GLU A 176 4.85 -19.90 -8.42
CA GLU A 176 3.53 -20.53 -8.26
C GLU A 176 3.41 -21.27 -6.92
N GLN A 177 4.47 -21.90 -6.44
CA GLN A 177 4.52 -22.53 -5.12
C GLN A 177 4.39 -21.51 -3.98
N ILE A 178 5.10 -20.38 -4.07
CA ILE A 178 4.94 -19.27 -3.12
C ILE A 178 3.48 -18.81 -3.11
N VAL A 179 2.88 -18.55 -4.27
CA VAL A 179 1.47 -18.12 -4.36
C VAL A 179 0.51 -19.16 -3.78
N ALA A 180 0.75 -20.46 -4.03
CA ALA A 180 -0.08 -21.54 -3.50
C ALA A 180 -0.03 -21.67 -1.97
N SER A 181 1.06 -21.20 -1.35
CA SER A 181 1.20 -21.16 0.12
C SER A 181 0.29 -20.11 0.78
N LEU A 182 -0.26 -19.15 0.03
CA LEU A 182 -1.05 -18.05 0.57
C LEU A 182 -2.12 -18.55 1.55
N ARG A 183 -2.17 -17.91 2.71
CA ARG A 183 -3.23 -18.08 3.70
C ARG A 183 -3.77 -16.72 4.12
N PHE A 184 -5.08 -16.64 4.23
CA PHE A 184 -5.75 -15.49 4.82
C PHE A 184 -6.05 -15.72 6.29
N SER A 185 -5.94 -14.66 7.08
CA SER A 185 -6.31 -14.61 8.49
C SER A 185 -7.04 -13.30 8.78
N GLN A 186 -7.80 -13.25 9.88
CA GLN A 186 -8.51 -12.04 10.28
C GLN A 186 -7.48 -10.91 10.48
N PRO A 187 -7.60 -9.78 9.76
CA PRO A 187 -6.73 -8.62 9.95
C PRO A 187 -6.77 -8.09 11.37
N ALA A 188 -5.67 -7.52 11.82
CA ALA A 188 -5.64 -6.72 13.03
C ALA A 188 -6.65 -5.56 12.94
N ALA A 189 -7.15 -5.12 14.09
CA ALA A 189 -8.03 -3.95 14.12
C ALA A 189 -7.25 -2.71 13.68
N VAL A 190 -7.85 -1.91 12.79
CA VAL A 190 -7.27 -0.64 12.33
C VAL A 190 -6.93 0.24 13.52
N ASN A 191 -5.69 0.68 13.60
CA ASN A 191 -5.26 1.60 14.64
C ASN A 191 -5.70 3.03 14.27
N LEU A 192 -6.74 3.52 14.94
CA LEU A 192 -7.27 4.88 14.75
C LEU A 192 -6.61 5.92 15.68
N THR A 193 -5.43 5.62 16.22
CA THR A 193 -4.69 6.55 17.08
C THR A 193 -3.58 7.23 16.26
N PRO A 194 -3.70 8.53 15.95
CA PRO A 194 -2.64 9.23 15.22
C PRO A 194 -1.43 9.47 16.13
N THR A 195 -0.21 9.46 15.57
CA THR A 195 1.00 9.87 16.30
C THR A 195 1.34 11.34 16.08
N ILE A 196 0.78 11.96 15.05
CA ILE A 196 0.84 13.40 14.78
C ILE A 196 -0.47 14.04 15.27
N SER A 197 -0.37 15.06 16.13
CA SER A 197 -1.57 15.74 16.65
C SER A 197 -2.19 16.69 15.62
N ARG A 198 -3.46 17.06 15.83
CA ARG A 198 -4.13 18.12 15.05
C ARG A 198 -3.37 19.45 15.10
N ALA A 199 -2.81 19.77 16.26
CA ALA A 199 -2.06 21.01 16.43
C ALA A 199 -0.77 21.01 15.59
N ASP A 200 -0.06 19.88 15.57
CA ASP A 200 1.14 19.72 14.74
C ASP A 200 0.79 19.76 13.25
N ALA A 201 -0.32 19.12 12.88
CA ALA A 201 -0.87 19.14 11.53
C ALA A 201 -1.13 20.58 11.03
N LEU A 202 -1.83 21.39 11.83
CA LEU A 202 -2.08 22.80 11.54
C LEU A 202 -0.78 23.63 11.53
N ALA A 203 0.13 23.35 12.47
CA ALA A 203 1.40 24.06 12.59
C ALA A 203 2.29 23.89 11.35
N ARG A 204 2.26 22.72 10.69
CA ARG A 204 2.98 22.50 9.42
C ARG A 204 2.56 23.51 8.36
N VAL A 205 1.25 23.66 8.12
CA VAL A 205 0.73 24.65 7.17
C VAL A 205 1.04 26.08 7.60
N LEU A 206 0.84 26.40 8.89
CA LEU A 206 1.10 27.74 9.43
C LEU A 206 2.58 28.15 9.39
N SER A 207 3.49 27.18 9.22
CA SER A 207 4.93 27.46 9.09
C SER A 207 5.32 27.94 7.69
N HIS A 208 4.41 27.94 6.71
CA HIS A 208 4.72 28.36 5.35
C HIS A 208 5.11 29.84 5.27
N PRO A 209 6.30 30.15 4.70
CA PRO A 209 6.78 31.52 4.59
C PRO A 209 5.83 32.41 3.77
N GLY A 210 5.42 33.54 4.36
CA GLY A 210 4.58 34.52 3.68
C GLY A 210 3.08 34.18 3.65
N LEU A 211 2.67 33.05 4.21
CA LEU A 211 1.26 32.69 4.36
C LEU A 211 0.61 33.53 5.47
N VAL A 212 -0.52 34.16 5.15
CA VAL A 212 -1.41 34.83 6.11
C VAL A 212 -2.77 34.14 6.02
N VAL A 213 -3.10 33.36 7.04
CA VAL A 213 -4.30 32.53 7.08
C VAL A 213 -5.51 33.32 7.57
N ASP A 214 -6.59 33.30 6.79
CA ASP A 214 -7.91 33.84 7.17
C ASP A 214 -8.81 32.74 7.79
N ARG A 215 -8.71 31.50 7.28
CA ARG A 215 -9.41 30.31 7.80
C ARG A 215 -8.53 29.09 7.62
N ILE A 216 -8.49 28.20 8.61
CA ILE A 216 -7.81 26.91 8.54
C ILE A 216 -8.56 25.88 9.36
N GLU A 217 -8.72 24.68 8.79
CA GLU A 217 -9.34 23.55 9.45
C GLU A 217 -8.58 22.28 9.10
N ALA A 218 -8.53 21.33 10.03
CA ALA A 218 -7.90 20.03 9.83
C ALA A 218 -8.87 18.94 10.27
N LYS A 219 -9.01 17.90 9.45
CA LYS A 219 -9.78 16.70 9.77
C LYS A 219 -8.86 15.48 9.71
N LEU A 220 -9.06 14.56 10.64
CA LEU A 220 -8.41 13.27 10.61
C LEU A 220 -9.35 12.28 9.92
N VAL A 221 -8.94 11.73 8.78
CA VAL A 221 -9.76 10.82 7.97
C VAL A 221 -8.99 9.54 7.66
N LEU A 222 -9.70 8.50 7.22
CA LEU A 222 -9.05 7.37 6.56
C LEU A 222 -8.73 7.74 5.12
N TRP A 223 -7.64 7.20 4.58
CA TRP A 223 -7.23 7.47 3.21
C TRP A 223 -8.34 7.14 2.19
N LYS A 224 -9.05 6.03 2.35
CA LYS A 224 -10.21 5.66 1.51
C LYS A 224 -11.36 6.68 1.54
N GLU A 225 -11.55 7.39 2.65
CA GLU A 225 -12.59 8.40 2.79
C GLU A 225 -12.22 9.67 2.01
N LEU A 226 -10.93 10.02 2.03
CA LEU A 226 -10.39 11.10 1.20
C LEU A 226 -10.56 10.79 -0.29
N GLU A 227 -10.22 9.57 -0.71
CA GLU A 227 -10.37 9.15 -2.11
C GLU A 227 -11.83 9.11 -2.58
N ALA A 228 -12.77 8.74 -1.69
CA ALA A 228 -14.19 8.70 -2.00
C ALA A 228 -14.76 10.09 -2.40
N THR A 229 -14.06 11.19 -2.09
CA THR A 229 -14.41 12.54 -2.54
C THR A 229 -14.15 12.79 -4.04
N ASN A 230 -13.38 11.90 -4.68
CA ASN A 230 -12.90 12.00 -6.06
C ASN A 230 -12.06 13.26 -6.37
N GLN A 231 -11.56 13.99 -5.36
CA GLN A 231 -10.75 15.19 -5.58
C GLN A 231 -9.26 14.89 -5.81
N PHE A 232 -8.78 13.74 -5.31
CA PHE A 232 -7.35 13.42 -5.21
C PHE A 232 -6.92 12.25 -6.10
N GLY A 233 -7.86 11.59 -6.79
CA GLY A 233 -7.62 10.31 -7.45
C GLY A 233 -7.50 9.16 -6.44
N ARG A 234 -7.00 8.00 -6.90
CA ARG A 234 -6.73 6.83 -6.06
C ARG A 234 -5.24 6.65 -5.89
N SER A 235 -4.77 6.56 -4.64
CA SER A 235 -3.41 6.22 -4.31
C SER A 235 -3.15 4.74 -4.55
N GLY A 236 -2.09 4.48 -5.32
CA GLY A 236 -1.52 3.14 -5.43
C GLY A 236 -0.50 2.83 -4.32
N MET A 237 -0.20 3.80 -3.45
CA MET A 237 0.85 3.70 -2.41
C MET A 237 0.28 3.46 -1.02
N ASP A 238 -0.74 4.24 -0.67
CA ASP A 238 -1.21 4.38 0.69
C ASP A 238 -2.22 3.28 1.02
N ASP A 239 -2.08 2.72 2.23
CA ASP A 239 -3.07 1.80 2.76
C ASP A 239 -4.40 2.53 2.96
N PRO A 240 -5.55 2.02 2.47
CA PRO A 240 -6.77 2.80 2.49
C PRO A 240 -7.40 2.92 3.88
N ASP A 241 -6.94 2.12 4.85
CA ASP A 241 -7.29 2.22 6.26
C ASP A 241 -6.27 3.03 7.08
N SER A 242 -5.22 3.57 6.45
CA SER A 242 -4.29 4.49 7.10
C SER A 242 -4.96 5.83 7.39
N LEU A 243 -4.58 6.42 8.53
CA LEU A 243 -5.05 7.74 8.93
C LEU A 243 -4.24 8.83 8.24
N VAL A 244 -4.95 9.84 7.72
CA VAL A 244 -4.40 11.01 7.07
C VAL A 244 -5.00 12.28 7.65
N TRP A 245 -4.15 13.27 7.90
CA TRP A 245 -4.60 14.62 8.15
C TRP A 245 -4.82 15.32 6.83
N ILE A 246 -6.03 15.83 6.60
CA ILE A 246 -6.33 16.75 5.52
C ILE A 246 -6.53 18.14 6.13
N VAL A 247 -5.69 19.09 5.74
CA VAL A 247 -5.72 20.47 6.22
C VAL A 247 -6.17 21.35 5.06
N VAL A 248 -7.26 22.10 5.25
CA VAL A 248 -7.77 23.07 4.28
C VAL A 248 -7.62 24.47 4.86
N TYR A 249 -7.11 25.40 4.05
CA TYR A 249 -6.88 26.76 4.48
C TYR A 249 -7.13 27.78 3.37
N SER A 250 -7.57 28.98 3.76
CA SER A 250 -7.73 30.14 2.89
C SER A 250 -6.96 31.32 3.46
N GLY A 251 -6.54 32.23 2.58
CA GLY A 251 -5.78 33.42 3.00
C GLY A 251 -4.96 34.01 1.87
N LYS A 252 -3.94 34.78 2.24
CA LYS A 252 -3.00 35.42 1.32
C LYS A 252 -1.65 34.72 1.36
N GLY A 253 -0.92 34.77 0.25
CA GLY A 253 0.41 34.16 0.17
C GLY A 253 0.39 32.64 -0.01
N ILE A 254 -0.76 32.07 -0.38
CA ILE A 254 -0.85 30.66 -0.79
C ILE A 254 0.01 30.47 -2.04
N GLN A 255 1.05 29.64 -1.92
CA GLN A 255 1.91 29.31 -3.04
C GLN A 255 1.27 28.20 -3.88
N ILE A 256 1.34 28.34 -5.20
CA ILE A 256 0.98 27.26 -6.11
C ILE A 256 2.19 26.31 -6.16
N PRO A 257 2.04 25.00 -5.87
CA PRO A 257 3.05 24.03 -6.20
C PRO A 257 3.07 23.87 -7.73
N ILE A 258 3.88 24.68 -8.40
CA ILE A 258 4.05 24.61 -9.85
C ILE A 258 4.90 23.36 -10.15
N HIS A 259 4.24 22.22 -10.42
CA HIS A 259 4.86 21.08 -11.13
C HIS A 259 4.68 21.22 -12.65
N VAL A 260 4.75 22.46 -13.17
CA VAL A 260 4.78 22.69 -14.62
C VAL A 260 6.26 22.77 -15.02
N PRO A 261 6.71 22.03 -16.06
CA PRO A 261 8.03 22.25 -16.63
C PRO A 261 8.22 23.75 -16.90
N PRO A 262 9.43 24.32 -16.69
CA PRO A 262 9.66 25.73 -16.98
C PRO A 262 9.16 26.03 -18.40
N PRO A 263 8.46 27.15 -18.61
CA PRO A 263 7.86 27.45 -19.90
C PRO A 263 8.94 27.41 -20.97
N SER A 264 8.73 26.58 -21.99
CA SER A 264 9.50 26.69 -23.22
C SER A 264 9.31 28.12 -23.74
N THR A 265 10.41 28.73 -24.17
CA THR A 265 10.58 30.16 -24.48
C THR A 265 9.71 30.70 -25.65
N ALA A 266 8.59 30.08 -25.99
CA ALA A 266 7.77 30.43 -27.16
C ALA A 266 6.24 30.32 -26.97
N GLY A 267 5.72 30.43 -25.75
CA GLY A 267 4.27 30.44 -25.47
C GLY A 267 3.81 31.66 -24.66
N PRO A 268 2.52 32.03 -24.72
CA PRO A 268 1.98 33.10 -23.87
C PRO A 268 2.26 32.77 -22.40
N SER A 269 2.75 33.76 -21.66
CA SER A 269 2.99 33.64 -20.22
C SER A 269 1.68 33.33 -19.51
N TRP A 270 1.46 32.07 -19.14
CA TRP A 270 0.33 31.67 -18.32
C TRP A 270 0.58 32.24 -16.92
N THR A 271 -0.15 33.30 -16.55
CA THR A 271 -0.12 33.81 -15.18
C THR A 271 -1.18 33.01 -14.43
N PRO A 272 -0.81 32.11 -13.50
CA PRO A 272 -1.80 31.35 -12.76
C PRO A 272 -2.71 32.31 -11.99
N GLU A 273 -4.02 32.05 -11.97
CA GLU A 273 -4.90 32.75 -11.05
C GLU A 273 -4.45 32.48 -9.61
N PRO A 274 -4.48 33.48 -8.71
CA PRO A 274 -4.10 33.27 -7.32
C PRO A 274 -5.07 32.27 -6.67
N CYS A 275 -4.52 31.32 -5.90
CA CYS A 275 -5.34 30.42 -5.09
C CYS A 275 -6.07 31.23 -4.02
N LEU A 276 -7.37 30.96 -3.84
CA LEU A 276 -8.18 31.51 -2.76
C LEU A 276 -8.22 30.59 -1.55
N TRP A 277 -8.10 29.28 -1.78
CA TRP A 277 -7.84 28.29 -0.74
C TRP A 277 -6.94 27.17 -1.27
N ALA A 278 -6.30 26.46 -0.34
CA ALA A 278 -5.47 25.30 -0.60
C ALA A 278 -5.78 24.19 0.39
N PHE A 279 -5.31 23.00 0.04
CA PHE A 279 -5.33 21.84 0.90
C PHE A 279 -3.96 21.19 0.91
N GLU A 280 -3.66 20.52 2.01
CA GLU A 280 -2.51 19.65 2.16
C GLU A 280 -2.91 18.39 2.90
N ASP A 281 -2.45 17.25 2.43
CA ASP A 281 -2.61 15.97 3.09
C ASP A 281 -1.26 15.39 3.50
N PHE A 282 -1.23 14.78 4.68
CA PHE A 282 -0.07 14.06 5.19
C PHE A 282 -0.51 12.94 6.11
N HIS A 283 0.26 11.86 6.08
CA HIS A 283 0.12 10.74 7.01
C HIS A 283 0.00 11.22 8.45
N ALA A 284 -0.94 10.63 9.19
CA ALA A 284 -1.15 10.94 10.60
C ALA A 284 -0.15 10.23 11.53
N ASP A 285 0.84 9.56 10.94
CA ASP A 285 1.96 8.94 11.61
C ASP A 285 3.30 9.18 10.89
N THR A 286 4.32 8.43 11.29
CA THR A 286 5.65 8.47 10.69
C THR A 286 5.82 7.49 9.53
N SER A 287 4.73 6.89 9.04
CA SER A 287 4.78 5.96 7.91
C SER A 287 5.19 6.71 6.64
N VAL A 288 5.84 5.97 5.73
CA VAL A 288 6.18 6.47 4.41
C VAL A 288 4.95 6.34 3.52
N GLY A 289 4.56 7.42 2.86
CA GLY A 289 3.48 7.39 1.89
C GLY A 289 3.38 8.69 1.11
N SER A 290 2.28 8.88 0.40
CA SER A 290 2.09 10.10 -0.40
C SER A 290 1.72 11.30 0.49
N SER A 291 2.09 12.49 0.02
CA SER A 291 1.60 13.75 0.54
C SER A 291 1.19 14.60 -0.65
N GLY A 292 -0.05 15.08 -0.65
CA GLY A 292 -0.60 15.94 -1.67
C GLY A 292 -0.69 17.39 -1.21
N VAL A 293 -0.58 18.28 -2.19
CA VAL A 293 -0.93 19.69 -2.04
C VAL A 293 -1.68 20.12 -3.27
N GLY A 294 -2.76 20.86 -3.08
CA GLY A 294 -3.51 21.44 -4.18
C GLY A 294 -4.12 22.76 -3.77
N CYS A 295 -4.55 23.51 -4.77
CA CYS A 295 -5.18 24.79 -4.53
C CYS A 295 -6.30 25.06 -5.53
N ASN A 296 -7.17 26.01 -5.18
CA ASN A 296 -8.31 26.38 -5.99
C ASN A 296 -8.46 27.90 -6.05
N SER A 297 -8.76 28.43 -7.24
CA SER A 297 -9.00 29.85 -7.47
C SER A 297 -10.47 30.28 -7.25
N ARG A 298 -11.35 29.38 -6.81
CA ARG A 298 -12.75 29.71 -6.46
C ARG A 298 -12.91 30.05 -4.99
N PHE A 299 -13.71 31.08 -4.70
CA PHE A 299 -13.84 31.65 -3.35
C PHE A 299 -14.61 30.76 -2.37
N THR A 300 -15.38 29.79 -2.86
CA THR A 300 -16.21 28.95 -2.01
C THR A 300 -15.38 27.90 -1.29
N TRP A 301 -15.52 27.87 0.05
CA TRP A 301 -14.97 26.81 0.90
C TRP A 301 -15.39 25.41 0.38
N PRO A 302 -14.51 24.41 0.38
CA PRO A 302 -14.79 23.13 -0.25
C PRO A 302 -15.90 22.36 0.48
N PRO A 303 -17.08 22.14 -0.15
CA PRO A 303 -18.17 21.39 0.50
C PRO A 303 -17.82 19.90 0.69
N TRP A 304 -16.91 19.35 -0.13
CA TRP A 304 -16.41 17.99 0.06
C TRP A 304 -15.65 17.85 1.39
N PHE A 305 -14.93 18.90 1.82
CA PHE A 305 -14.19 18.88 3.07
C PHE A 305 -15.16 18.91 4.25
N ASP A 306 -16.19 19.76 4.19
CA ASP A 306 -17.21 19.83 5.25
C ASP A 306 -17.94 18.50 5.43
N ALA A 307 -18.15 17.74 4.34
CA ALA A 307 -18.79 16.44 4.35
C ALA A 307 -17.90 15.28 4.87
N LEU A 308 -16.58 15.46 4.98
CA LEU A 308 -15.69 14.42 5.49
C LEU A 308 -15.96 14.13 6.97
N PRO A 309 -15.83 12.86 7.40
CA PRO A 309 -15.79 12.51 8.82
C PRO A 309 -14.57 13.15 9.50
N ASP A 310 -14.56 13.13 10.83
CA ASP A 310 -13.41 13.55 11.62
C ASP A 310 -13.20 12.55 12.77
N HIS A 311 -12.15 11.74 12.66
CA HIS A 311 -11.79 10.72 13.65
C HIS A 311 -10.88 11.28 14.76
N GLY A 312 -10.54 12.57 14.71
CA GLY A 312 -9.56 13.21 15.61
C GLY A 312 -10.14 13.88 16.85
N HIS A 313 -11.29 13.40 17.35
CA HIS A 313 -11.97 13.93 18.53
C HIS A 313 -11.30 13.54 19.85
#